data_AF-A0A351GQD2-F1
#
_entry.id   AF-A0A351GQD2-F1
#
_cell.length_a   1.000
_cell.length_b   1.000
_cell.length_c   1.000
_cell.angle_alpha   90.00
_cell.angle_beta   90.00
_cell.angle_gamma   90.00
#
_symmetry.space_group_name_H-M   'P 1'
#
loop_
_entity.id
_entity.type
_entity.pdbx_description
1 polymer ?
#
loop_
_entity_poly.entity_id
_entity_poly.type
_entity_poly.pdbx_seq_one_letter_code
_entity_poly.pdbx_strand_id
1 'polypeptide(L)'
;ALMRDLRAMGESNAMTDRSRRFTPRSLFQRAEAIYKTEFANSDEKLLATFEQIFLTGWAPDETQQKPLRPGSAKMRLADALGVAEHNLKD
;
A
#
# COMPACT_ATOMS: atom_id res chain seq x y z
N ALA A 1 -15.66 -13.35 -15.77
CA ALA A 1 -15.73 -12.45 -14.61
C ALA A 1 -14.31 -12.20 -14.08
N LEU A 2 -13.67 -13.17 -13.42
CA LEU A 2 -12.34 -13.04 -12.79
C LEU A 2 -11.28 -12.24 -13.57
N MET A 3 -11.00 -12.56 -14.84
CA MET A 3 -9.97 -11.85 -15.62
C MET A 3 -10.27 -10.36 -15.85
N ARG A 4 -11.55 -9.98 -15.83
CA ARG A 4 -11.98 -8.58 -15.92
C ARG A 4 -11.76 -7.87 -14.59
N ASP A 5 -12.06 -8.55 -13.49
CA ASP A 5 -11.92 -8.01 -12.13
C ASP A 5 -10.44 -7.77 -11.79
N LEU A 6 -9.56 -8.74 -12.07
CA LEU A 6 -8.10 -8.59 -11.94
C LEU A 6 -7.56 -7.40 -12.74
N ARG A 7 -8.07 -7.19 -13.95
CA ARG A 7 -7.67 -6.04 -14.77
C ARG A 7 -8.10 -4.71 -14.13
N ALA A 8 -9.31 -4.66 -13.56
CA ALA A 8 -9.81 -3.49 -12.85
C ALA A 8 -9.03 -3.21 -11.56
N MET A 9 -8.52 -4.25 -10.89
CA MET A 9 -7.64 -4.15 -9.72
C MET A 9 -6.24 -3.62 -10.05
N GLY A 10 -5.89 -3.41 -11.32
CA GLY A 10 -4.54 -2.98 -11.70
C GLY A 10 -3.52 -4.11 -11.78
N GLU A 11 -3.93 -5.37 -11.56
CA GLU A 11 -3.11 -6.60 -11.68
C GLU A 11 -2.75 -6.94 -13.13
N SER A 12 -2.85 -5.95 -14.02
CA SER A 12 -2.74 -6.12 -15.46
C SER A 12 -1.32 -6.04 -16.00
N ASN A 13 -0.30 -5.67 -15.20
CA ASN A 13 1.14 -5.89 -15.39
C ASN A 13 2.00 -4.78 -14.73
N ALA A 14 2.70 -5.09 -13.63
CA ALA A 14 3.79 -4.27 -13.08
C ALA A 14 5.19 -4.91 -13.23
N MET A 15 5.30 -6.07 -13.91
CA MET A 15 6.59 -6.78 -14.00
C MET A 15 7.40 -6.38 -15.23
N THR A 16 8.65 -6.00 -14.99
CA THR A 16 9.66 -5.67 -16.01
C THR A 16 9.95 -6.84 -16.94
N ASP A 17 9.94 -8.07 -16.41
CA ASP A 17 10.31 -9.30 -17.15
C ASP A 17 9.15 -9.97 -17.88
N ARG A 18 8.07 -9.24 -18.16
CA ARG A 18 6.91 -9.83 -18.85
C ARG A 18 7.26 -10.29 -20.27
N SER A 19 6.65 -11.40 -20.68
CA SER A 19 6.70 -11.83 -22.08
C SER A 19 6.16 -10.73 -23.00
N ARG A 20 6.94 -10.41 -24.05
CA ARG A 20 6.55 -9.45 -25.10
C ARG A 20 5.80 -10.10 -26.26
N ARG A 21 5.59 -11.42 -26.21
CA ARG A 21 4.90 -12.20 -27.24
C ARG A 21 3.44 -12.40 -26.87
N PHE A 22 2.59 -12.61 -27.88
CA PHE A 22 1.21 -13.00 -27.64
C PHE A 22 1.14 -14.34 -26.90
N THR A 23 0.31 -14.38 -25.86
CA THR A 23 0.11 -15.59 -25.06
C THR A 23 -0.69 -16.63 -25.87
N PRO A 24 -0.17 -17.86 -26.04
CA PRO A 24 -0.90 -18.90 -26.75
C PRO A 24 -2.07 -19.41 -25.92
N ARG A 25 -3.15 -19.84 -26.58
CA ARG A 25 -4.35 -20.40 -25.92
C ARG A 25 -4.02 -21.61 -25.03
N SER A 26 -3.06 -22.43 -25.44
CA SER A 26 -2.62 -23.63 -24.69
C SER A 26 -2.08 -23.31 -23.31
N LEU A 27 -1.51 -22.11 -23.11
CA LEU A 27 -1.02 -21.69 -21.80
C LEU A 27 -2.16 -21.61 -20.79
N PHE A 28 -3.29 -21.01 -21.17
CA PHE A 28 -4.45 -20.87 -20.28
C PHE A 28 -5.07 -22.22 -19.94
N GLN A 29 -5.15 -23.14 -20.92
CA GLN A 29 -5.65 -24.50 -20.69
C GLN A 29 -4.76 -25.28 -19.73
N ARG A 30 -3.44 -25.16 -19.87
CA ARG A 30 -2.50 -25.81 -18.96
C ARG A 30 -2.55 -25.20 -17.56
N ALA A 31 -2.64 -23.87 -17.47
CA ALA A 31 -2.76 -23.17 -16.20
C ALA A 31 -4.04 -23.57 -15.46
N GLU A 32 -5.18 -23.62 -16.16
CA GLU A 32 -6.46 -24.09 -15.63
C GLU A 32 -6.35 -25.52 -15.08
N ALA A 33 -5.78 -26.44 -15.85
CA ALA A 33 -5.63 -27.84 -15.44
C ALA A 33 -4.83 -27.97 -14.14
N ILE A 34 -3.68 -27.28 -14.04
CA ILE A 34 -2.84 -27.27 -12.84
C ILE A 34 -3.61 -26.65 -11.68
N TYR A 35 -4.23 -25.48 -11.89
CA TYR A 35 -4.89 -24.74 -10.83
C TYR A 35 -6.12 -25.48 -10.28
N LYS A 36 -6.86 -26.19 -11.13
CA LYS A 36 -8.00 -27.03 -10.73
C LYS A 36 -7.56 -28.18 -9.83
N THR A 37 -6.43 -28.83 -10.15
CA THR A 37 -5.91 -29.94 -9.33
C THR A 37 -5.57 -29.49 -7.90
N GLU A 38 -5.01 -28.29 -7.76
CA GLU A 38 -4.49 -27.83 -6.46
C GLU A 38 -5.53 -27.02 -5.64
N PHE A 39 -6.47 -26.33 -6.29
CA PHE A 39 -7.30 -25.28 -5.64
C PHE A 39 -8.81 -25.32 -5.97
N ALA A 40 -9.32 -26.37 -6.61
CA ALA A 40 -10.75 -26.48 -6.85
C ALA A 40 -11.52 -26.79 -5.56
N ASN A 41 -12.70 -26.20 -5.41
CA ASN A 41 -13.63 -26.56 -4.34
C ASN A 41 -14.52 -27.77 -4.74
N SER A 42 -15.38 -28.22 -3.82
CA SER A 42 -16.34 -29.32 -4.05
C SER A 42 -17.30 -29.10 -5.22
N ASP A 43 -17.49 -27.85 -5.63
CA ASP A 43 -18.39 -27.44 -6.72
C ASP A 43 -17.62 -27.22 -8.04
N GLU A 44 -16.39 -27.72 -8.14
CA GLU A 44 -15.46 -27.57 -9.27
C GLU A 44 -15.13 -26.12 -9.66
N LYS A 45 -15.37 -25.16 -8.76
CA LYS A 45 -14.97 -23.76 -8.97
C LYS A 45 -13.52 -23.54 -8.56
N LEU A 46 -12.82 -22.72 -9.34
CA LEU A 46 -11.47 -22.27 -9.02
C LEU A 46 -11.53 -21.19 -7.95
N LEU A 47 -10.91 -21.45 -6.80
CA LEU A 47 -10.74 -20.44 -5.74
C LEU A 47 -9.53 -19.58 -6.07
N ALA A 48 -9.69 -18.26 -6.06
CA ALA A 48 -8.60 -17.31 -6.27
C ALA A 48 -8.45 -16.41 -5.03
N THR A 49 -7.22 -16.23 -4.57
CA THR A 49 -6.87 -15.42 -3.41
C THR A 49 -6.08 -14.20 -3.86
N PHE A 50 -6.39 -13.04 -3.30
CA PHE A 50 -5.71 -11.78 -3.60
C PHE A 50 -5.44 -11.04 -2.29
N GLU A 51 -4.33 -10.33 -2.24
CA GLU A 51 -3.99 -9.43 -1.13
C GLU A 51 -4.26 -7.99 -1.56
N GLN A 52 -4.89 -7.20 -0.70
CA GLN A 52 -5.18 -5.80 -0.95
C GLN A 52 -4.42 -4.93 0.04
N ILE A 53 -3.55 -4.05 -0.49
CA ILE A 53 -2.79 -3.10 0.30
C ILE A 53 -3.46 -1.72 0.15
N PHE A 54 -3.82 -1.12 1.28
CA PHE A 54 -4.42 0.21 1.33
C PHE A 54 -3.46 1.18 2.00
N LEU A 55 -3.27 2.35 1.39
CA LEU A 55 -2.54 3.46 1.98
C LEU A 55 -3.51 4.64 2.14
N THR A 56 -3.67 5.12 3.36
CA THR A 56 -4.40 6.34 3.66
C THR A 56 -3.42 7.43 4.10
N GLY A 57 -3.68 8.65 3.66
CA GLY A 57 -2.85 9.81 3.99
C GLY A 57 -3.70 11.06 4.06
N TRP A 58 -3.24 12.03 4.86
CA TRP A 58 -3.86 13.34 4.98
C TRP A 58 -2.93 14.38 4.39
N ALA A 59 -3.48 15.31 3.62
CA ALA A 59 -2.76 16.50 3.20
C ALA A 59 -2.73 17.51 4.37
N PRO A 60 -1.64 18.30 4.51
CA PRO A 60 -1.63 19.44 5.43
C PRO A 60 -2.80 20.38 5.13
N ASP A 61 -3.51 20.80 6.16
CA ASP A 61 -4.56 21.80 6.04
C ASP A 61 -3.97 23.22 6.16
N GLU A 62 -4.56 24.20 5.48
CA GLU A 62 -4.09 25.59 5.54
C GLU A 62 -4.16 26.18 6.96
N THR A 63 -5.06 25.67 7.80
CA THR A 63 -5.20 26.09 9.21
C THR A 63 -4.14 25.48 10.13
N GLN A 64 -3.30 24.56 9.63
CA GLN A 64 -2.23 23.95 10.41
C GLN A 64 -1.22 25.01 10.85
N GLN A 65 -0.93 25.07 12.16
CA GLN A 65 0.04 26.02 12.69
C GLN A 65 1.42 25.76 12.08
N LYS A 66 2.02 26.82 11.52
CA LYS A 66 3.37 26.79 10.98
C LYS A 66 4.38 27.04 12.08
N PRO A 67 5.51 26.30 12.11
CA PRO A 67 6.57 26.59 13.07
C PRO A 67 7.05 28.02 12.87
N LEU A 68 7.25 28.73 13.98
CA LEU A 68 7.82 30.07 13.97
C LEU A 68 9.33 30.01 13.69
N ARG A 69 9.92 31.14 13.33
CA ARG A 69 11.37 31.24 13.08
C ARG A 69 12.14 30.87 14.35
N PRO A 70 13.24 30.10 14.26
CA PRO A 70 14.12 29.87 15.41
C PRO A 70 14.51 31.19 16.09
N GLY A 71 14.46 31.22 17.43
CA GLY A 71 14.74 32.43 18.22
C GLY A 71 13.54 33.38 18.44
N SER A 72 12.34 33.08 17.92
CA SER A 72 11.15 33.92 18.14
C SER A 72 10.36 33.59 19.43
N ALA A 73 10.95 32.81 20.34
CA ALA A 73 10.29 32.42 21.58
C ALA A 73 10.05 33.65 22.47
N LYS A 74 8.79 33.91 22.83
CA LYS A 74 8.41 35.02 23.72
C LYS A 74 8.40 34.63 25.19
N MET A 75 8.39 33.33 25.49
CA MET A 75 8.29 32.75 26.83
C MET A 75 9.08 31.45 26.87
N ARG A 76 9.64 31.10 28.03
CA ARG A 76 10.36 29.84 28.22
C ARG A 76 9.36 28.70 28.32
N LEU A 77 9.71 27.55 27.74
CA LEU A 77 8.86 26.35 27.79
C LEU A 77 8.76 25.79 29.22
N ALA A 78 9.84 25.88 30.00
CA ALA A 78 9.89 25.49 31.41
C ALA A 78 8.82 26.21 32.26
N ASP A 79 8.64 27.52 32.04
CA ASP A 79 7.63 28.32 32.74
C ASP A 79 6.21 27.89 32.36
N ALA A 80 5.97 27.57 31.07
CA ALA A 80 4.67 27.11 30.59
C ALA A 80 4.30 25.71 31.10
N LEU A 81 5.29 24.84 31.28
CA LEU A 81 5.11 23.46 31.72
C LEU A 81 5.26 23.28 33.24
N GLY A 82 5.70 24.30 33.97
CA GLY A 82 5.93 24.25 35.42
C GLY A 82 7.07 23.32 35.84
N VAL A 83 8.09 23.16 34.99
CA VAL A 83 9.21 22.22 35.21
C VAL A 83 10.54 22.96 35.31
N ALA A 84 11.49 22.40 36.06
CA ALA A 84 12.85 22.94 36.16
C ALA A 84 13.64 22.66 34.87
N GLU A 85 14.33 23.67 34.34
CA GLU A 85 15.19 23.53 33.15
C GLU A 85 16.48 22.79 33.52
N HIS A 86 16.88 21.80 32.71
CA HIS A 86 18.15 21.09 32.86
C HIS A 86 19.07 21.39 31.67
N ASN A 87 20.32 21.73 31.94
CA ASN A 87 21.31 21.89 30.88
C ASN A 87 21.61 20.53 30.23
N LEU A 88 21.61 20.49 28.90
CA LEU A 88 22.16 19.36 28.16
C LEU A 88 23.63 19.21 28.56
N LYS A 89 24.04 17.99 28.91
CA LYS A 89 25.46 17.67 29.04
C LYS A 89 26.04 17.59 27.64
N ASP A 90 27.17 18.26 27.44
CA ASP A 90 27.95 18.20 26.19
C ASP A 90 28.32 16.76 25.80
#